data_AF-A0A1A9Z1F1-F1
#
_entry.id   AF-A0A1A9Z1F1-F1
#
_cell.length_a   1.000
_cell.length_b   1.000
_cell.length_c   1.000
_cell.angle_alpha   90.00
_cell.angle_beta   90.00
_cell.angle_gamma   90.00
#
_symmetry.space_group_name_H-M   'P 1'
#
loop_
_entity.id
_entity.type
_entity.pdbx_description
1 polymer ?
#
loop_
_entity_poly.entity_id
_entity_poly.type
_entity_poly.pdbx_seq_one_letter_code
_entity_poly.pdbx_strand_id
1 'polypeptide(L)'
;MAKNLEGSIKNIGKHAGGIVIAPNKITNFTPIYYDFKNNTQLTQFDKDDIEKVGLVKFDFLGLRTLTIIDWTVKIINRKKLANNLEPIKIIDISLNDIQSFNMLKKAKTTAIFQLESKGIRELIKRLKPDCFEDIIALVALFRPGPLQSGMVENFINRKHGREKISYPDPTWQHQLLEPILKSTYGIILYQEQVMNIAQILAGYSLGEADILRRAMGKKKPKEMFEQRDRFKSGAIKTGINATFAMKIFDLLEKFSGYGFNKSHSTAYALLSYQTLWLKTHYPSEFMAAAMSADIDNTEKIVLLSEECNNLGIKILSPNINIGNYYFRAQNNTIIYGLGAIKGVGVSSVKDIVKQLKKDGKFQNIFDLCARTDSKKLSQRVIEKLIYAGALDTLQKNRFNHIQDLPNAINYARQKTTNTLFKQSDMFHSILNSLQKGKTLCKEPNNFKFDYFHFLEEEKNVLGFYLSAHPIQKYLEELLHYSGGTFLKDIVSSLKGQNKTVFGMVSAIKT
;
A
#
# COMPACT_ATOMS: atom_id res chain seq x y z
N MET A 1 -10.97 -21.55 -31.78
CA MET A 1 -9.82 -22.13 -31.05
C MET A 1 -9.77 -21.69 -29.59
N ALA A 2 -9.77 -20.38 -29.26
CA ALA A 2 -9.75 -19.91 -27.87
C ALA A 2 -10.91 -20.44 -27.00
N LYS A 3 -12.16 -20.39 -27.51
CA LYS A 3 -13.33 -20.98 -26.82
C LYS A 3 -13.21 -22.48 -26.54
N ASN A 4 -12.48 -23.22 -27.37
CA ASN A 4 -12.31 -24.67 -27.20
C ASN A 4 -11.23 -25.01 -26.16
N LEU A 5 -10.37 -24.06 -25.80
CA LEU A 5 -9.32 -24.19 -24.79
C LEU A 5 -9.70 -23.50 -23.48
N GLU A 6 -10.87 -22.87 -23.42
CA GLU A 6 -11.41 -22.23 -22.23
C GLU A 6 -11.79 -23.31 -21.20
N GLY A 7 -11.25 -23.18 -19.98
CA GLY A 7 -11.42 -24.18 -18.92
C GLY A 7 -10.30 -25.22 -18.82
N SER A 8 -9.38 -25.27 -19.79
CA SER A 8 -8.22 -26.17 -19.71
C SER A 8 -7.20 -25.70 -18.67
N ILE A 9 -6.73 -26.63 -17.83
CA ILE A 9 -5.70 -26.35 -16.82
C ILE A 9 -4.35 -26.13 -17.52
N LYS A 10 -3.73 -24.97 -17.28
CA LYS A 10 -2.46 -24.59 -17.91
C LYS A 10 -1.25 -25.13 -17.18
N ASN A 11 -1.11 -24.80 -15.90
CA ASN A 11 0.05 -25.12 -15.07
C ASN A 11 -0.39 -25.40 -13.62
N ILE A 12 0.44 -26.12 -12.88
CA ILE A 12 0.28 -26.28 -11.43
C ILE A 12 0.78 -25.01 -10.74
N GLY A 13 -0.07 -24.39 -9.92
CA GLY A 13 0.24 -23.20 -9.15
C GLY A 13 -0.01 -23.43 -7.67
N LYS A 14 0.88 -22.93 -6.81
CA LYS A 14 0.70 -22.95 -5.36
C LYS A 14 -0.39 -21.95 -4.96
N HIS A 15 -1.36 -22.38 -4.14
CA HIS A 15 -2.29 -21.45 -3.51
C HIS A 15 -1.53 -20.55 -2.52
N ALA A 16 -1.58 -19.24 -2.72
CA ALA A 16 -0.69 -18.29 -2.03
C ALA A 16 -0.80 -18.29 -0.48
N GLY A 17 -1.89 -18.83 0.08
CA GLY A 17 -2.08 -18.97 1.53
C GLY A 17 -2.63 -20.30 2.02
N GLY A 18 -2.86 -21.28 1.14
CA GLY A 18 -3.58 -22.49 1.53
C GLY A 18 -2.66 -23.48 2.26
N ILE A 19 -2.96 -23.77 3.52
CA ILE A 19 -2.30 -24.83 4.30
C ILE A 19 -3.37 -25.83 4.73
N VAL A 20 -3.05 -27.11 4.59
CA VAL A 20 -3.96 -28.21 4.94
C VAL A 20 -3.37 -28.96 6.12
N ILE A 21 -4.18 -29.20 7.15
CA ILE A 21 -3.79 -29.96 8.32
C ILE A 21 -4.62 -31.24 8.34
N ALA A 22 -3.94 -32.38 8.23
CA ALA A 22 -4.56 -33.69 8.32
C ALA A 22 -4.36 -34.28 9.73
N PRO A 23 -5.32 -35.08 10.22
CA PRO A 23 -5.20 -35.73 11.53
C PRO A 23 -4.11 -36.83 11.55
N ASN A 24 -3.78 -37.39 10.39
CA ASN A 24 -2.74 -38.40 10.18
C ASN A 24 -1.85 -38.01 8.99
N LYS A 25 -0.99 -38.91 8.52
CA LYS A 25 -0.18 -38.71 7.31
C LYS A 25 -1.04 -38.23 6.14
N ILE A 26 -0.67 -37.10 5.54
CA ILE A 26 -1.43 -36.48 4.44
C ILE A 26 -1.62 -37.41 3.23
N THR A 27 -0.67 -38.32 3.00
CA THR A 27 -0.71 -39.34 1.95
C THR A 27 -1.86 -40.33 2.08
N ASN A 28 -2.47 -40.44 3.27
CA ASN A 28 -3.66 -41.28 3.47
C ASN A 28 -4.93 -40.64 2.89
N PHE A 29 -4.89 -39.34 2.59
CA PHE A 29 -6.05 -38.57 2.14
C PHE A 29 -5.88 -38.00 0.73
N THR A 30 -4.67 -37.57 0.37
CA THR A 30 -4.39 -36.97 -0.94
C THR A 30 -2.95 -37.23 -1.37
N PRO A 31 -2.70 -37.48 -2.67
CA PRO A 31 -1.34 -37.54 -3.18
C PRO A 31 -0.67 -36.17 -3.12
N ILE A 32 0.66 -36.19 -2.94
CA ILE A 32 1.50 -34.99 -2.82
C ILE A 32 2.18 -34.72 -4.15
N TYR A 33 2.25 -33.45 -4.53
CA TYR A 33 3.13 -32.92 -5.57
C TYR A 33 4.31 -32.19 -4.92
N TYR A 34 5.53 -32.45 -5.40
CA TYR A 34 6.72 -31.76 -4.92
C TYR A 34 7.19 -30.72 -5.94
N ASP A 35 7.21 -29.45 -5.53
CA ASP A 35 7.80 -28.39 -6.32
C ASP A 35 9.29 -28.26 -5.99
N PHE A 36 10.14 -28.78 -6.88
CA PHE A 36 11.60 -28.72 -6.76
C PHE A 36 12.17 -27.30 -6.81
N LYS A 37 11.49 -26.35 -7.47
CA LYS A 37 12.01 -24.98 -7.62
C LYS A 37 11.93 -24.22 -6.31
N ASN A 38 10.81 -24.37 -5.61
CA ASN A 38 10.55 -23.68 -4.34
C ASN A 38 10.80 -24.57 -3.11
N ASN A 39 11.16 -25.84 -3.32
CA ASN A 39 11.38 -26.83 -2.27
C ASN A 39 10.15 -26.98 -1.36
N THR A 40 8.96 -27.06 -1.95
CA THR A 40 7.68 -27.10 -1.21
C THR A 40 6.79 -28.27 -1.63
N GLN A 41 6.10 -28.86 -0.67
CA GLN A 41 5.08 -29.89 -0.86
C GLN A 41 3.71 -29.24 -1.08
N LEU A 42 2.96 -29.75 -2.05
CA LEU A 42 1.60 -29.33 -2.40
C LEU A 42 0.69 -30.56 -2.43
N THR A 43 -0.58 -30.37 -2.09
CA THR A 43 -1.62 -31.37 -2.35
C THR A 43 -1.97 -31.37 -3.83
N GLN A 44 -2.24 -32.55 -4.43
CA GLN A 44 -2.67 -32.60 -5.83
C GLN A 44 -4.14 -32.20 -6.02
N PHE A 45 -4.96 -32.36 -4.98
CA PHE A 45 -6.34 -31.87 -4.99
C PHE A 45 -6.38 -30.35 -4.83
N ASP A 46 -7.40 -29.75 -5.44
CA ASP A 46 -7.66 -28.32 -5.35
C ASP A 46 -8.36 -27.96 -4.03
N LYS A 47 -8.74 -26.69 -3.90
CA LYS A 47 -9.38 -26.18 -2.68
C LYS A 47 -10.67 -26.93 -2.34
N ASP A 48 -11.55 -27.12 -3.32
CA ASP A 48 -12.91 -27.60 -3.07
C ASP A 48 -12.89 -29.11 -2.82
N ASP A 49 -12.00 -29.84 -3.50
CA ASP A 49 -11.89 -31.29 -3.34
C ASP A 49 -11.24 -31.68 -2.00
N ILE A 50 -10.29 -30.88 -1.49
CA ILE A 50 -9.70 -31.11 -0.16
C ILE A 50 -10.73 -30.94 0.95
N GLU A 51 -11.59 -29.93 0.84
CA GLU A 51 -12.68 -29.71 1.78
C GLU A 51 -13.69 -30.88 1.73
N LYS A 52 -14.00 -31.40 0.54
CA LYS A 52 -14.88 -32.59 0.38
C LYS A 52 -14.28 -33.87 0.95
N VAL A 53 -12.96 -34.04 0.88
CA VAL A 53 -12.23 -35.16 1.50
C VAL A 53 -12.26 -35.06 3.03
N GLY A 54 -12.72 -33.94 3.59
CA GLY A 54 -12.91 -33.73 5.02
C GLY A 54 -11.65 -33.22 5.72
N LEU A 55 -10.66 -32.72 4.97
CA LEU A 55 -9.47 -32.10 5.54
C LEU A 55 -9.73 -30.64 5.91
N VAL A 56 -9.16 -30.21 7.03
CA VAL A 56 -9.27 -28.82 7.48
C VAL A 56 -8.23 -27.96 6.75
N LYS A 57 -8.73 -26.93 6.08
CA LYS A 57 -7.94 -25.94 5.37
C LYS A 57 -7.85 -24.65 6.18
N PHE A 58 -6.65 -24.09 6.26
CA PHE A 58 -6.37 -22.76 6.78
C PHE A 58 -5.83 -21.87 5.67
N ASP A 59 -6.27 -20.61 5.64
CA ASP A 59 -5.74 -19.60 4.73
C ASP A 59 -4.84 -18.62 5.49
N PHE A 60 -3.53 -18.73 5.27
CA PHE A 60 -2.52 -17.82 5.78
C PHE A 60 -2.19 -16.76 4.74
N LEU A 61 -2.76 -15.56 4.92
CA LEU A 61 -2.61 -14.46 3.99
C LEU A 61 -1.44 -13.56 4.41
N GLY A 62 -0.50 -13.33 3.49
CA GLY A 62 0.56 -12.34 3.68
C GLY A 62 0.04 -10.93 3.46
N LEU A 63 -0.41 -10.25 4.52
CA LEU A 63 -0.90 -8.88 4.43
C LEU A 63 0.20 -7.86 4.77
N ARG A 64 0.66 -7.10 3.76
CA ARG A 64 1.70 -6.06 3.91
C ARG A 64 1.35 -5.02 4.98
N THR A 65 0.06 -4.69 5.14
CA THR A 65 -0.43 -3.74 6.14
C THR A 65 0.01 -4.11 7.56
N LEU A 66 -0.02 -5.40 7.92
CA LEU A 66 0.43 -5.84 9.24
C LEU A 66 1.93 -5.62 9.42
N THR A 67 2.72 -5.85 8.37
CA THR A 67 4.16 -5.54 8.37
C THR A 67 4.41 -4.05 8.56
N ILE A 68 3.65 -3.18 7.89
CA ILE A 68 3.76 -1.72 8.05
C ILE A 68 3.44 -1.32 9.49
N ILE A 69 2.34 -1.82 10.06
CA ILE A 69 1.96 -1.55 11.46
C ILE A 69 3.06 -2.01 12.42
N ASP A 70 3.54 -3.26 12.28
CA ASP A 70 4.58 -3.83 13.13
C ASP A 70 5.88 -3.01 13.07
N TRP A 71 6.35 -2.66 11.87
CA TRP A 71 7.55 -1.85 11.70
C TRP A 71 7.38 -0.45 12.28
N THR A 72 6.22 0.17 12.07
CA THR A 72 5.92 1.50 12.63
C THR A 72 5.96 1.48 14.15
N VAL A 73 5.25 0.53 14.78
CA VAL A 73 5.22 0.38 16.24
C VAL A 73 6.61 0.09 16.80
N LYS A 74 7.40 -0.77 16.15
CA LYS A 74 8.80 -1.04 16.54
C LYS A 74 9.67 0.22 16.49
N ILE A 75 9.51 1.06 15.46
CA ILE A 75 10.26 2.32 15.34
C ILE A 75 9.85 3.29 16.45
N ILE A 76 8.55 3.46 16.69
CA ILE A 76 8.03 4.35 17.73
C ILE A 76 8.50 3.90 19.12
N ASN A 77 8.34 2.62 19.43
CA ASN A 77 8.68 2.08 20.76
C ASN A 77 10.18 2.14 21.04
N ARG A 78 11.04 1.97 20.03
CA ARG A 78 12.49 2.20 20.18
C ARG A 78 12.80 3.64 20.58
N LYS A 79 12.13 4.63 19.98
CA LYS A 79 12.31 6.05 20.34
C LYS A 79 11.77 6.35 21.72
N LYS A 80 10.59 5.81 22.07
CA LYS A 80 9.99 6.00 23.39
C LYS A 80 10.85 5.42 24.51
N LEU A 81 11.33 4.20 24.34
CA LEU A 81 12.24 3.56 25.31
C LEU A 81 13.54 4.35 25.49
N ALA A 82 14.12 4.88 24.40
CA ALA A 82 15.29 5.75 24.48
C ALA A 82 15.04 7.06 25.28
N ASN A 83 13.78 7.49 25.37
CA ASN A 83 13.34 8.67 26.12
C ASN A 83 12.66 8.32 27.45
N ASN A 84 12.76 7.07 27.94
CA ASN A 84 12.09 6.57 29.16
C ASN A 84 10.56 6.78 29.16
N LEU A 85 9.91 6.65 28.01
CA LEU A 85 8.46 6.71 27.85
C LEU A 85 7.85 5.32 27.65
N GLU A 86 6.61 5.14 28.13
CA GLU A 86 5.84 3.90 27.99
C GLU A 86 5.62 3.50 26.50
N PRO A 87 5.85 2.22 26.14
CA PRO A 87 5.65 1.73 24.78
C PRO A 87 4.17 1.74 24.40
N ILE A 88 3.89 1.93 23.11
CA ILE A 88 2.55 1.88 22.56
C ILE A 88 2.21 0.45 22.19
N LYS A 89 0.99 0.04 22.54
CA LYS A 89 0.33 -1.15 22.04
C LYS A 89 -0.78 -0.72 21.08
N ILE A 90 -0.68 -1.14 19.82
CA ILE A 90 -1.65 -0.74 18.78
C ILE A 90 -3.07 -1.26 19.02
N ILE A 91 -3.19 -2.29 19.85
CA ILE A 91 -4.44 -2.97 20.18
C ILE A 91 -5.28 -2.13 21.17
N ASP A 92 -4.60 -1.29 21.96
CA ASP A 92 -5.18 -0.54 23.06
C ASP A 92 -5.54 0.92 22.66
N ILE A 93 -5.46 1.26 21.37
CA ILE A 93 -5.77 2.61 20.90
C ILE A 93 -7.26 2.92 21.03
N SER A 94 -7.58 4.15 21.42
CA SER A 94 -8.97 4.62 21.45
C SER A 94 -9.55 4.68 20.04
N LEU A 95 -10.77 4.17 19.85
CA LEU A 95 -11.50 4.23 18.57
C LEU A 95 -12.18 5.58 18.31
N ASN A 96 -12.14 6.50 19.28
CA ASN A 96 -12.82 7.80 19.25
C ASN A 96 -11.84 8.99 19.10
N ASP A 97 -10.63 8.75 18.59
CA ASP A 97 -9.65 9.82 18.42
C ASP A 97 -10.07 10.87 17.37
N ILE A 98 -10.36 12.09 17.85
CA ILE A 98 -10.82 13.22 17.05
C ILE A 98 -9.78 13.62 15.99
N GLN A 99 -8.48 13.53 16.32
CA GLN A 99 -7.42 13.92 15.40
C GLN A 99 -7.38 13.00 14.17
N SER A 100 -7.52 11.69 14.39
CA SER A 100 -7.61 10.70 13.31
C SER A 100 -8.80 10.96 12.39
N PHE A 101 -9.99 11.22 12.95
CA PHE A 101 -11.16 11.57 12.14
C PHE A 101 -11.01 12.90 11.41
N ASN A 102 -10.34 13.89 11.99
CA ASN A 102 -10.05 15.15 11.30
C ASN A 102 -9.12 14.94 10.10
N MET A 103 -8.12 14.06 10.20
CA MET A 103 -7.27 13.68 9.07
C MET A 103 -8.07 12.96 7.99
N LEU A 104 -8.96 12.03 8.39
CA LEU A 104 -9.84 11.31 7.48
C LEU A 104 -10.81 12.24 6.76
N LYS A 105 -11.46 13.18 7.46
CA LYS A 105 -12.35 14.21 6.86
C LYS A 105 -11.66 15.07 5.81
N LYS A 106 -10.36 15.32 5.95
CA LYS A 106 -9.53 16.02 4.95
C LYS A 106 -9.17 15.15 3.74
N ALA A 107 -9.58 13.88 3.74
CA ALA A 107 -9.27 12.87 2.73
C ALA A 107 -7.77 12.69 2.46
N LYS A 108 -6.94 12.87 3.50
CA LYS A 108 -5.48 12.62 3.46
C LYS A 108 -5.18 11.13 3.67
N THR A 109 -5.77 10.27 2.84
CA THR A 109 -5.77 8.81 3.02
C THR A 109 -4.74 8.05 2.19
N THR A 110 -3.74 8.72 1.63
CA THR A 110 -2.58 8.05 1.01
C THR A 110 -1.91 7.13 2.03
N ALA A 111 -1.58 5.90 1.62
CA ALA A 111 -1.04 4.83 2.47
C ALA A 111 -1.96 4.32 3.60
N ILE A 112 -3.23 4.74 3.63
CA ILE A 112 -4.21 4.22 4.61
C ILE A 112 -4.91 3.02 3.99
N PHE A 113 -4.78 1.87 4.64
CA PHE A 113 -5.26 0.59 4.13
C PHE A 113 -6.72 0.65 3.66
N GLN A 114 -7.01 0.11 2.47
CA GLN A 114 -8.30 0.13 1.75
C GLN A 114 -8.85 1.51 1.35
N LEU A 115 -8.37 2.60 1.94
CA LEU A 115 -8.92 3.95 1.75
C LEU A 115 -8.09 4.82 0.79
N GLU A 116 -7.23 4.22 -0.03
CA GLU A 116 -6.26 4.96 -0.86
C GLU A 116 -6.79 5.44 -2.21
N SER A 117 -7.81 4.78 -2.76
CA SER A 117 -8.27 5.01 -4.14
C SER A 117 -8.83 6.42 -4.36
N LYS A 118 -8.79 6.93 -5.60
CA LYS A 118 -9.34 8.26 -5.92
C LYS A 118 -10.85 8.34 -5.61
N GLY A 119 -11.62 7.33 -6.02
CA GLY A 119 -13.05 7.28 -5.78
C GLY A 119 -13.42 7.22 -4.29
N ILE A 120 -12.67 6.46 -3.48
CA ILE A 120 -12.97 6.38 -2.05
C ILE A 120 -12.60 7.69 -1.33
N ARG A 121 -11.55 8.39 -1.77
CA ARG A 121 -11.23 9.74 -1.27
C ARG A 121 -12.34 10.75 -1.54
N GLU A 122 -12.93 10.73 -2.74
CA GLU A 122 -14.09 11.57 -3.07
C GLU A 122 -15.30 11.24 -2.20
N LEU A 123 -15.56 9.94 -1.99
CA LEU A 123 -16.61 9.49 -1.09
C LEU A 123 -16.38 9.98 0.34
N ILE A 124 -15.15 9.88 0.86
CA ILE A 124 -14.78 10.37 2.19
C ILE A 124 -14.99 11.89 2.31
N LYS A 125 -14.66 12.68 1.28
CA LYS A 125 -14.90 14.14 1.27
C LYS A 125 -16.40 14.48 1.37
N ARG A 126 -17.26 13.69 0.73
CA ARG A 126 -18.73 13.86 0.77
C ARG A 126 -19.31 13.36 2.10
N LEU A 127 -18.88 12.19 2.56
CA LEU A 127 -19.40 11.54 3.77
C LEU A 127 -18.95 12.25 5.05
N LYS A 128 -17.70 12.73 5.10
CA LYS A 128 -17.06 13.30 6.29
C LYS A 128 -17.22 12.37 7.52
N PRO A 129 -16.60 11.17 7.49
CA PRO A 129 -16.71 10.19 8.58
C PRO A 129 -16.21 10.78 9.91
N ASP A 130 -16.94 10.52 10.99
CA ASP A 130 -16.66 11.05 12.34
C ASP A 130 -16.75 10.02 13.46
N CYS A 131 -17.14 8.78 13.16
CA CYS A 131 -17.08 7.64 14.06
C CYS A 131 -16.49 6.39 13.37
N PHE A 132 -16.18 5.37 14.17
CA PHE A 132 -15.60 4.13 13.66
C PHE A 132 -16.59 3.38 12.75
N GLU A 133 -17.88 3.39 13.06
CA GLU A 133 -18.95 2.77 12.28
C GLU A 133 -19.00 3.30 10.83
N ASP A 134 -18.69 4.58 10.61
CA ASP A 134 -18.62 5.13 9.26
C ASP A 134 -17.47 4.52 8.43
N ILE A 135 -16.35 4.15 9.07
CA ILE A 135 -15.24 3.46 8.38
C ILE A 135 -15.69 2.06 7.97
N ILE A 136 -16.41 1.35 8.84
CA ILE A 136 -17.01 0.05 8.54
C ILE A 136 -18.00 0.18 7.36
N ALA A 137 -18.78 1.25 7.32
CA ALA A 137 -19.73 1.52 6.25
C ALA A 137 -19.03 1.89 4.94
N LEU A 138 -17.98 2.71 4.97
CA LEU A 138 -17.21 3.11 3.78
C LEU A 138 -16.71 1.91 2.96
N VAL A 139 -16.15 0.90 3.64
CA VAL A 139 -15.64 -0.33 3.01
C VAL A 139 -16.77 -1.16 2.36
N ALA A 140 -17.97 -1.11 2.96
CA ALA A 140 -19.15 -1.77 2.41
C ALA A 140 -19.77 -1.00 1.24
N LEU A 141 -19.81 0.33 1.33
CA LEU A 141 -20.47 1.24 0.39
C LEU A 141 -19.67 1.48 -0.90
N PHE A 142 -18.33 1.43 -0.85
CA PHE A 142 -17.50 1.72 -2.02
C PHE A 142 -17.43 0.54 -3.00
N ARG A 143 -18.57 0.22 -3.63
CA ARG A 143 -18.76 -0.91 -4.56
C ARG A 143 -19.73 -0.55 -5.67
N PRO A 144 -19.61 -1.16 -6.87
CA PRO A 144 -20.46 -0.84 -8.02
C PRO A 144 -21.97 -0.86 -7.70
N GLY A 145 -22.45 -1.90 -7.00
CA GLY A 145 -23.87 -2.05 -6.66
C GLY A 145 -24.41 -0.91 -5.79
N PRO A 146 -23.90 -0.72 -4.56
CA PRO A 146 -24.25 0.41 -3.70
C PRO A 146 -24.16 1.78 -4.39
N LEU A 147 -23.09 2.03 -5.17
CA LEU A 147 -22.89 3.32 -5.85
C LEU A 147 -23.94 3.59 -6.94
N GLN A 148 -24.39 2.55 -7.66
CA GLN A 148 -25.41 2.69 -8.72
C GLN A 148 -26.83 2.78 -8.17
N SER A 149 -27.06 2.26 -6.97
CA SER A 149 -28.40 2.18 -6.37
C SER A 149 -28.91 3.48 -5.71
N GLY A 150 -28.08 4.53 -5.63
CA GLY A 150 -28.39 5.74 -4.86
C GLY A 150 -28.30 5.57 -3.33
N MET A 151 -27.95 4.37 -2.86
CA MET A 151 -27.86 4.08 -1.43
C MET A 151 -26.77 4.92 -0.73
N VAL A 152 -25.68 5.22 -1.43
CA VAL A 152 -24.59 6.04 -0.92
C VAL A 152 -25.05 7.48 -0.70
N GLU A 153 -25.82 8.05 -1.63
CA GLU A 153 -26.41 9.38 -1.50
C GLU A 153 -27.35 9.45 -0.30
N ASN A 154 -28.25 8.47 -0.14
CA ASN A 154 -29.17 8.42 0.99
C ASN A 154 -28.41 8.33 2.32
N PHE A 155 -27.34 7.52 2.38
CA PHE A 155 -26.51 7.39 3.58
C PHE A 155 -25.90 8.74 3.98
N ILE A 156 -25.33 9.45 3.00
CA ILE A 156 -24.72 10.77 3.21
C ILE A 156 -25.78 11.80 3.61
N ASN A 157 -26.94 11.82 2.94
CA ASN A 157 -27.99 12.80 3.21
C ASN A 157 -28.62 12.62 4.58
N ARG A 158 -28.92 11.37 4.97
CA ARG A 158 -29.44 11.03 6.30
C ARG A 158 -28.43 11.35 7.40
N LYS A 159 -27.15 11.02 7.18
CA LYS A 159 -26.07 11.38 8.11
C LYS A 159 -25.99 12.89 8.36
N HIS A 160 -26.04 13.70 7.29
CA HIS A 160 -25.93 15.16 7.40
C HIS A 160 -27.26 15.86 7.74
N GLY A 161 -28.32 15.10 8.06
CA GLY A 161 -29.63 15.66 8.40
C GLY A 161 -30.37 16.34 7.25
N ARG A 162 -29.95 16.11 5.99
CA ARG A 162 -30.61 16.64 4.78
C ARG A 162 -31.85 15.83 4.41
N GLU A 163 -31.92 14.59 4.88
CA GLU A 163 -33.05 13.68 4.74
C GLU A 163 -33.43 13.15 6.13
N LYS A 164 -34.72 13.01 6.40
CA LYS A 164 -35.20 12.47 7.67
C LYS A 164 -34.83 10.98 7.78
N ILE A 165 -34.16 10.62 8.87
CA ILE A 165 -33.83 9.22 9.17
C ILE A 165 -35.14 8.43 9.36
N SER A 166 -35.26 7.33 8.61
CA SER A 166 -36.39 6.40 8.67
C SER A 166 -35.86 4.97 8.75
N TYR A 167 -36.58 4.08 9.42
CA TYR A 167 -36.10 2.73 9.74
C TYR A 167 -36.95 1.63 9.09
N PRO A 168 -36.68 1.21 7.84
CA PRO A 168 -35.71 1.74 6.87
C PRO A 168 -36.25 2.81 5.89
N ASP A 169 -37.59 2.86 5.74
CA ASP A 169 -38.29 3.67 4.74
C ASP A 169 -39.29 4.62 5.41
N PRO A 170 -39.57 5.83 4.87
CA PRO A 170 -40.53 6.76 5.47
C PRO A 170 -41.93 6.18 5.66
N THR A 171 -42.37 5.33 4.74
CA THR A 171 -43.71 4.71 4.74
C THR A 171 -43.73 3.39 5.50
N TRP A 172 -42.70 2.57 5.33
CA TRP A 172 -42.59 1.25 5.95
C TRP A 172 -41.47 1.26 7.00
N GLN A 173 -41.72 1.91 8.14
CA GLN A 173 -40.82 1.91 9.29
C GLN A 173 -41.44 1.36 10.58
N HIS A 174 -40.61 0.84 11.46
CA HIS A 174 -41.01 0.33 12.77
C HIS A 174 -39.94 0.59 13.83
N GLN A 175 -40.34 0.95 15.05
CA GLN A 175 -39.43 1.24 16.17
C GLN A 175 -38.49 0.07 16.52
N LEU A 176 -38.91 -1.18 16.30
CA LEU A 176 -38.09 -2.37 16.53
C LEU A 176 -36.87 -2.46 15.62
N LEU A 177 -36.88 -1.74 14.49
CA LEU A 177 -35.79 -1.73 13.52
C LEU A 177 -34.73 -0.67 13.83
N GLU A 178 -35.07 0.32 14.66
CA GLU A 178 -34.15 1.36 15.09
C GLU A 178 -32.83 0.80 15.67
N PRO A 179 -32.82 -0.08 16.69
CA PRO A 179 -31.56 -0.56 17.29
C PRO A 179 -30.67 -1.31 16.29
N ILE A 180 -31.24 -1.95 15.26
CA ILE A 180 -30.49 -2.69 14.25
C ILE A 180 -29.88 -1.75 13.20
N LEU A 181 -30.62 -0.71 12.81
CA LEU A 181 -30.30 0.15 11.68
C LEU A 181 -29.75 1.52 12.11
N LYS A 182 -29.69 1.82 13.41
CA LYS A 182 -29.17 3.08 13.96
C LYS A 182 -27.75 3.37 13.50
N SER A 183 -26.87 2.37 13.51
CA SER A 183 -25.47 2.53 13.09
C SER A 183 -25.30 2.82 11.60
N THR A 184 -26.34 2.65 10.79
CA THR A 184 -26.33 2.87 9.33
C THR A 184 -27.39 3.89 8.90
N TYR A 185 -27.84 4.74 9.83
CA TYR A 185 -28.82 5.80 9.56
C TYR A 185 -30.11 5.28 8.89
N GLY A 186 -30.57 4.10 9.31
CA GLY A 186 -31.79 3.48 8.77
C GLY A 186 -31.61 2.69 7.48
N ILE A 187 -30.40 2.59 6.93
CA ILE A 187 -30.14 1.88 5.67
C ILE A 187 -29.73 0.44 5.96
N ILE A 188 -30.34 -0.52 5.25
CA ILE A 188 -29.98 -1.93 5.32
C ILE A 188 -28.71 -2.14 4.49
N LEU A 189 -27.58 -2.29 5.16
CA LEU A 189 -26.26 -2.38 4.53
C LEU A 189 -25.60 -3.76 4.75
N TYR A 190 -25.86 -4.37 5.90
CA TYR A 190 -25.15 -5.58 6.32
C TYR A 190 -26.02 -6.84 6.30
N GLN A 191 -25.38 -7.97 6.05
CA GLN A 191 -26.01 -9.30 6.11
C GLN A 191 -26.54 -9.60 7.53
N GLU A 192 -25.79 -9.21 8.55
CA GLU A 192 -26.14 -9.37 9.95
C GLU A 192 -27.36 -8.51 10.32
N GLN A 193 -27.56 -7.37 9.66
CA GLN A 193 -28.79 -6.58 9.83
C GLN A 193 -30.00 -7.35 9.27
N VAL A 194 -29.89 -7.97 8.09
CA VAL A 194 -30.96 -8.82 7.53
C VAL A 194 -31.33 -9.95 8.48
N MET A 195 -30.31 -10.61 9.06
CA MET A 195 -30.53 -11.70 10.03
C MET A 195 -31.25 -11.22 11.29
N ASN A 196 -30.82 -10.10 11.87
CA ASN A 196 -31.44 -9.52 13.06
C ASN A 196 -32.87 -9.03 12.79
N ILE A 197 -33.13 -8.49 11.59
CA ILE A 197 -34.48 -8.07 11.19
C ILE A 197 -35.41 -9.29 11.13
N ALA A 198 -34.96 -10.41 10.57
CA ALA A 198 -35.75 -11.64 10.52
C ALA A 198 -36.00 -12.23 11.92
N GLN A 199 -35.02 -12.15 12.81
CA GLN A 199 -35.18 -12.58 14.21
C GLN A 199 -36.24 -11.75 14.93
N ILE A 200 -36.12 -10.40 14.88
CA ILE A 200 -37.03 -9.51 15.61
C ILE A 200 -38.42 -9.48 14.99
N LEU A 201 -38.52 -9.38 13.66
CA LEU A 201 -39.82 -9.23 13.01
C LEU A 201 -40.56 -10.55 12.85
N ALA A 202 -39.88 -11.66 12.57
CA ALA A 202 -40.53 -12.93 12.21
C ALA A 202 -40.22 -14.10 13.16
N GLY A 203 -39.53 -13.83 14.27
CA GLY A 203 -39.22 -14.84 15.29
C GLY A 203 -38.31 -15.95 14.77
N TYR A 204 -37.40 -15.64 13.84
CA TYR A 204 -36.38 -16.58 13.37
C TYR A 204 -35.33 -16.83 14.45
N SER A 205 -34.84 -18.06 14.53
CA SER A 205 -33.55 -18.33 15.18
C SER A 205 -32.39 -17.77 14.34
N LEU A 206 -31.21 -17.57 14.95
CA LEU A 206 -30.03 -17.10 14.21
C LEU A 206 -29.61 -18.06 13.08
N GLY A 207 -29.80 -19.38 13.29
CA GLY A 207 -29.53 -20.39 12.27
C GLY A 207 -30.49 -20.32 11.09
N GLU A 208 -31.80 -20.19 11.35
CA GLU A 208 -32.81 -19.98 10.30
C GLU A 208 -32.57 -18.67 9.55
N ALA A 209 -32.18 -17.60 10.25
CA ALA A 209 -31.92 -16.30 9.67
C ALA A 209 -30.72 -16.34 8.70
N ASP A 210 -29.71 -17.16 8.99
CA ASP A 210 -28.61 -17.40 8.05
C ASP A 210 -29.05 -18.26 6.84
N ILE A 211 -29.99 -19.20 7.01
CA ILE A 211 -30.59 -19.91 5.88
C ILE A 211 -31.34 -18.93 4.96
N LEU A 212 -32.11 -18.01 5.54
CA LEU A 212 -32.79 -16.93 4.80
C LEU A 212 -31.77 -16.08 4.00
N ARG A 213 -30.70 -15.63 4.66
CA ARG A 213 -29.62 -14.87 4.01
C ARG A 213 -29.00 -15.64 2.83
N ARG A 214 -28.74 -16.94 3.00
CA ARG A 214 -28.20 -17.81 1.94
C ARG A 214 -29.17 -17.99 0.78
N ALA A 215 -30.47 -18.16 1.07
CA ALA A 215 -31.52 -18.28 0.05
C ALA A 215 -31.62 -16.99 -0.79
N MET A 216 -31.60 -15.83 -0.13
CA MET A 216 -31.60 -14.52 -0.80
C MET A 216 -30.37 -14.31 -1.70
N GLY A 217 -29.19 -14.74 -1.25
CA GLY A 217 -27.96 -14.65 -2.06
C GLY A 217 -27.98 -15.55 -3.30
N LYS A 218 -28.55 -16.77 -3.19
CA LYS A 218 -28.65 -17.72 -4.32
C LYS A 218 -29.80 -17.42 -5.28
N LYS A 219 -30.80 -16.64 -4.85
CA LYS A 219 -32.00 -16.26 -5.63
C LYS A 219 -32.75 -17.44 -6.23
N LYS A 220 -32.82 -18.56 -5.50
CA LYS A 220 -33.59 -19.72 -5.94
C LYS A 220 -35.09 -19.48 -5.73
N PRO A 221 -35.93 -19.55 -6.78
CA PRO A 221 -37.35 -19.17 -6.69
C PRO A 221 -38.12 -19.96 -5.63
N LYS A 222 -37.92 -21.28 -5.57
CA LYS A 222 -38.62 -22.17 -4.64
C LYS A 222 -38.26 -21.90 -3.18
N GLU A 223 -36.96 -21.82 -2.87
CA GLU A 223 -36.48 -21.52 -1.52
C GLU A 223 -36.94 -20.13 -1.05
N MET A 224 -36.95 -19.14 -1.94
CA MET A 224 -37.44 -17.79 -1.62
C MET A 224 -38.94 -17.76 -1.30
N PHE A 225 -39.76 -18.53 -2.02
CA PHE A 225 -41.20 -18.62 -1.74
C PHE A 225 -41.47 -19.21 -0.35
N GLU A 226 -40.80 -20.33 -0.01
CA GLU A 226 -40.92 -20.96 1.30
C GLU A 226 -40.51 -20.01 2.44
N GLN A 227 -39.41 -19.26 2.24
CA GLN A 227 -38.95 -18.27 3.20
C GLN A 227 -39.89 -17.07 3.33
N ARG A 228 -40.54 -16.66 2.24
CA ARG A 228 -41.50 -15.56 2.22
C ARG A 228 -42.73 -15.90 3.06
N ASP A 229 -43.25 -17.12 2.93
CA ASP A 229 -44.39 -17.60 3.74
C ASP A 229 -44.00 -17.81 5.21
N ARG A 230 -42.80 -18.31 5.48
CA ARG A 230 -42.27 -18.46 6.84
C ARG A 230 -42.08 -17.09 7.53
N PHE A 231 -41.62 -16.08 6.80
CA PHE A 231 -41.49 -14.71 7.31
C PHE A 231 -42.85 -14.09 7.63
N LYS A 232 -43.84 -14.25 6.72
CA LYS A 232 -45.21 -13.75 6.92
C LYS A 232 -45.88 -14.38 8.14
N SER A 233 -45.84 -15.70 8.24
CA SER A 233 -46.43 -16.43 9.37
C SER A 233 -45.73 -16.11 10.69
N GLY A 234 -44.40 -15.95 10.65
CA GLY A 234 -43.61 -15.47 11.79
C GLY A 234 -44.00 -14.08 12.25
N ALA A 235 -44.16 -13.14 11.31
CA ALA A 235 -44.55 -11.76 11.61
C ALA A 235 -45.94 -11.65 12.24
N ILE A 236 -46.89 -12.47 11.78
CA ILE A 236 -48.23 -12.51 12.38
C ILE A 236 -48.16 -13.02 13.82
N LYS A 237 -47.34 -14.04 14.10
CA LYS A 237 -47.15 -14.59 15.45
C LYS A 237 -46.49 -13.60 16.42
N THR A 238 -45.63 -12.72 15.94
CA THR A 238 -44.96 -11.67 16.73
C THR A 238 -45.80 -10.39 16.85
N GLY A 239 -47.01 -10.36 16.28
CA GLY A 239 -47.94 -9.22 16.36
C GLY A 239 -47.66 -8.10 15.35
N ILE A 240 -46.86 -8.36 14.32
CA ILE A 240 -46.53 -7.39 13.26
C ILE A 240 -47.52 -7.53 12.11
N ASN A 241 -47.94 -6.39 11.55
CA ASN A 241 -48.86 -6.36 10.42
C ASN A 241 -48.26 -7.11 9.21
N ALA A 242 -49.02 -8.04 8.63
CA ALA A 242 -48.58 -8.84 7.49
C ALA A 242 -48.22 -8.01 6.25
N THR A 243 -48.95 -6.94 5.94
CA THR A 243 -48.65 -6.09 4.76
C THR A 243 -47.32 -5.36 4.95
N PHE A 244 -47.09 -4.82 6.15
CA PHE A 244 -45.83 -4.22 6.55
C PHE A 244 -44.67 -5.23 6.44
N ALA A 245 -44.83 -6.42 7.02
CA ALA A 245 -43.82 -7.47 7.01
C ALA A 245 -43.44 -7.86 5.57
N MET A 246 -44.42 -7.99 4.68
CA MET A 246 -44.17 -8.30 3.26
C MET A 246 -43.41 -7.20 2.54
N LYS A 247 -43.69 -5.93 2.83
CA LYS A 247 -42.95 -4.80 2.25
C LYS A 247 -41.51 -4.73 2.76
N ILE A 248 -41.28 -5.01 4.04
CA ILE A 248 -39.92 -5.15 4.57
C ILE A 248 -39.20 -6.32 3.90
N PHE A 249 -39.87 -7.46 3.70
CA PHE A 249 -39.27 -8.61 3.00
C PHE A 249 -38.83 -8.25 1.57
N ASP A 250 -39.67 -7.53 0.82
CA ASP A 250 -39.32 -7.06 -0.54
C ASP A 250 -38.09 -6.14 -0.53
N LEU A 251 -37.97 -5.27 0.49
CA LEU A 251 -36.77 -4.46 0.68
C LEU A 251 -35.54 -5.33 1.00
N LEU A 252 -35.65 -6.27 1.93
CA LEU A 252 -34.56 -7.20 2.26
C LEU A 252 -34.09 -7.98 1.04
N GLU A 253 -35.02 -8.47 0.21
CA GLU A 253 -34.70 -9.17 -1.03
C GLU A 253 -33.95 -8.27 -2.01
N LYS A 254 -34.40 -7.04 -2.21
CA LYS A 254 -33.70 -6.06 -3.07
C LYS A 254 -32.29 -5.75 -2.57
N PHE A 255 -32.10 -5.61 -1.26
CA PHE A 255 -30.81 -5.30 -0.64
C PHE A 255 -29.87 -6.50 -0.51
N SER A 256 -30.40 -7.71 -0.49
CA SER A 256 -29.60 -8.94 -0.32
C SER A 256 -28.53 -9.13 -1.39
N GLY A 257 -28.76 -8.60 -2.60
CA GLY A 257 -27.77 -8.60 -3.69
C GLY A 257 -26.55 -7.71 -3.44
N TYR A 258 -26.64 -6.78 -2.48
CA TYR A 258 -25.59 -5.81 -2.14
C TYR A 258 -25.16 -5.86 -0.68
N GLY A 259 -25.86 -6.64 0.15
CA GLY A 259 -25.60 -6.76 1.59
C GLY A 259 -24.19 -7.28 1.86
N PHE A 260 -23.44 -6.54 2.67
CA PHE A 260 -22.06 -6.88 3.00
C PHE A 260 -21.92 -7.58 4.34
N ASN A 261 -20.90 -8.42 4.49
CA ASN A 261 -20.61 -9.08 5.75
C ASN A 261 -19.95 -8.09 6.72
N LYS A 262 -20.63 -7.76 7.81
CA LYS A 262 -20.19 -6.76 8.79
C LYS A 262 -18.94 -7.21 9.54
N SER A 263 -18.83 -8.49 9.92
CA SER A 263 -17.65 -8.96 10.67
C SER A 263 -16.35 -8.80 9.88
N HIS A 264 -16.36 -9.16 8.60
CA HIS A 264 -15.24 -8.93 7.69
C HIS A 264 -14.96 -7.43 7.50
N SER A 265 -16.00 -6.62 7.25
CA SER A 265 -15.84 -5.16 7.12
C SER A 265 -15.23 -4.53 8.36
N THR A 266 -15.65 -4.97 9.55
CA THR A 266 -15.21 -4.44 10.84
C THR A 266 -13.74 -4.78 11.10
N ALA A 267 -13.34 -6.02 10.85
CA ALA A 267 -11.96 -6.45 11.04
C ALA A 267 -10.97 -5.67 10.14
N TYR A 268 -11.34 -5.43 8.88
CA TYR A 268 -10.51 -4.67 7.94
C TYR A 268 -10.56 -3.16 8.23
N ALA A 269 -11.73 -2.62 8.63
CA ALA A 269 -11.87 -1.24 9.07
C ALA A 269 -10.99 -0.93 10.28
N LEU A 270 -10.79 -1.88 11.19
CA LEU A 270 -9.86 -1.73 12.31
C LEU A 270 -8.41 -1.52 11.82
N LEU A 271 -7.96 -2.26 10.81
CA LEU A 271 -6.63 -2.05 10.22
C LEU A 271 -6.54 -0.68 9.51
N SER A 272 -7.60 -0.26 8.82
CA SER A 272 -7.68 1.09 8.24
C SER A 272 -7.61 2.17 9.32
N TYR A 273 -8.28 1.97 10.46
CA TYR A 273 -8.24 2.90 11.59
C TYR A 273 -6.86 2.93 12.27
N GLN A 274 -6.24 1.78 12.49
CA GLN A 274 -4.89 1.69 13.06
C GLN A 274 -3.84 2.39 12.17
N THR A 275 -3.91 2.19 10.86
CA THR A 275 -3.02 2.90 9.92
C THR A 275 -3.29 4.40 9.88
N LEU A 276 -4.57 4.82 9.94
CA LEU A 276 -4.94 6.23 10.08
C LEU A 276 -4.40 6.86 11.37
N TRP A 277 -4.55 6.18 12.50
CA TRP A 277 -4.09 6.64 13.80
C TRP A 277 -2.57 6.78 13.84
N LEU A 278 -1.84 5.76 13.36
CA LEU A 278 -0.38 5.80 13.25
C LEU A 278 0.09 6.95 12.35
N LYS A 279 -0.56 7.16 11.20
CA LYS A 279 -0.25 8.27 10.30
C LYS A 279 -0.54 9.63 10.94
N THR A 280 -1.58 9.73 11.76
CA THR A 280 -1.99 10.99 12.41
C THR A 280 -1.00 11.39 13.51
N HIS A 281 -0.65 10.45 14.39
CA HIS A 281 0.17 10.72 15.58
C HIS A 281 1.68 10.58 15.34
N TYR A 282 2.08 9.68 14.43
CA TYR A 282 3.49 9.37 14.12
C TYR A 282 3.73 9.35 12.60
N PRO A 283 3.45 10.47 11.89
CA PRO A 283 3.47 10.51 10.43
C PRO A 283 4.85 10.14 9.85
N SER A 284 5.95 10.57 10.47
CA SER A 284 7.29 10.33 9.94
C SER A 284 7.69 8.86 9.99
N GLU A 285 7.39 8.18 11.09
CA GLU A 285 7.64 6.77 11.34
C GLU A 285 6.75 5.89 10.45
N PHE A 286 5.46 6.24 10.37
CA PHE A 286 4.50 5.53 9.54
C PHE A 286 4.85 5.61 8.06
N MET A 287 5.16 6.81 7.56
CA MET A 287 5.53 6.99 6.15
C MET A 287 6.85 6.28 5.82
N ALA A 288 7.85 6.32 6.70
CA ALA A 288 9.09 5.56 6.51
C ALA A 288 8.84 4.04 6.47
N ALA A 289 7.96 3.52 7.32
CA ALA A 289 7.59 2.10 7.31
C ALA A 289 6.79 1.72 6.05
N ALA A 290 5.86 2.56 5.60
CA ALA A 290 5.10 2.36 4.37
C ALA A 290 6.01 2.34 3.12
N MET A 291 6.93 3.31 3.02
CA MET A 291 7.93 3.36 1.94
C MET A 291 8.86 2.15 1.97
N SER A 292 9.29 1.74 3.16
CA SER A 292 10.14 0.56 3.34
C SER A 292 9.42 -0.73 2.99
N ALA A 293 8.11 -0.78 3.26
CA ALA A 293 7.32 -1.92 2.89
C ALA A 293 7.28 -1.99 1.37
N ASP A 294 6.88 -0.93 0.66
CA ASP A 294 6.82 -0.80 -0.81
C ASP A 294 8.17 -0.51 -1.50
N ILE A 295 9.29 -0.93 -0.92
CA ILE A 295 10.65 -0.56 -1.39
C ILE A 295 10.94 -0.96 -2.85
N ASP A 296 10.33 -2.04 -3.33
CA ASP A 296 10.50 -2.53 -4.70
C ASP A 296 9.64 -1.78 -5.73
N ASN A 297 8.66 -0.98 -5.29
CA ASN A 297 7.70 -0.29 -6.15
C ASN A 297 7.99 1.22 -6.16
N THR A 298 8.79 1.65 -7.14
CA THR A 298 9.20 3.05 -7.31
C THR A 298 8.03 4.00 -7.53
N GLU A 299 7.00 3.59 -8.27
CA GLU A 299 5.82 4.43 -8.54
C GLU A 299 5.07 4.77 -7.24
N LYS A 300 4.91 3.77 -6.36
CA LYS A 300 4.33 4.01 -5.04
C LYS A 300 5.21 4.89 -4.16
N ILE A 301 6.53 4.70 -4.20
CA ILE A 301 7.46 5.55 -3.42
C ILE A 301 7.30 7.02 -3.82
N VAL A 302 7.11 7.32 -5.10
CA VAL A 302 6.84 8.70 -5.58
C VAL A 302 5.53 9.24 -5.01
N LEU A 303 4.45 8.47 -5.03
CA LEU A 303 3.17 8.90 -4.43
C LEU A 303 3.30 9.12 -2.92
N LEU A 304 4.07 8.29 -2.23
CA LEU A 304 4.35 8.41 -0.80
C LEU A 304 5.25 9.62 -0.50
N SER A 305 6.18 9.97 -1.39
CA SER A 305 7.10 11.10 -1.21
C SER A 305 6.37 12.43 -1.37
N GLU A 306 5.46 12.53 -2.34
CA GLU A 306 4.54 13.67 -2.47
C GLU A 306 3.67 13.84 -1.22
N GLU A 307 3.14 12.74 -0.67
CA GLU A 307 2.38 12.78 0.58
C GLU A 307 3.23 13.27 1.77
N CYS A 308 4.49 12.85 1.87
CA CYS A 308 5.40 13.36 2.89
C CYS A 308 5.59 14.87 2.80
N ASN A 309 5.77 15.40 1.58
CA ASN A 309 5.85 16.84 1.34
C ASN A 309 4.56 17.55 1.78
N ASN A 310 3.39 16.99 1.47
CA ASN A 310 2.07 17.52 1.87
C ASN A 310 1.83 17.47 3.39
N LEU A 311 2.57 16.63 4.11
CA LEU A 311 2.57 16.53 5.57
C LEU A 311 3.67 17.37 6.23
N GLY A 312 4.53 18.03 5.44
CA GLY A 312 5.66 18.81 5.94
C GLY A 312 6.84 17.94 6.45
N ILE A 313 6.94 16.70 5.98
CA ILE A 313 8.01 15.77 6.33
C ILE A 313 9.11 15.88 5.26
N LYS A 314 10.33 16.24 5.68
CA LYS A 314 11.44 16.38 4.75
C LYS A 314 12.07 15.02 4.45
N ILE A 315 12.12 14.65 3.17
CA ILE A 315 12.88 13.47 2.72
C ILE A 315 14.28 13.91 2.34
N LEU A 316 15.30 13.30 2.95
CA LEU A 316 16.69 13.50 2.58
C LEU A 316 17.04 12.60 1.40
N SER A 317 17.84 13.11 0.46
CA SER A 317 18.37 12.32 -0.65
C SER A 317 19.14 11.09 -0.16
N PRO A 318 19.26 10.04 -0.99
CA PRO A 318 20.13 8.90 -0.69
C PRO A 318 21.52 9.36 -0.25
N ASN A 319 22.08 8.66 0.74
CA ASN A 319 23.41 8.96 1.24
C ASN A 319 24.08 7.67 1.70
N ILE A 320 25.25 7.36 1.15
CA ILE A 320 25.96 6.13 1.49
C ILE A 320 26.45 6.08 2.94
N ASN A 321 26.76 7.22 3.56
CA ASN A 321 27.33 7.31 4.91
C ASN A 321 26.27 7.23 6.03
N ILE A 322 24.99 7.39 5.69
CA ILE A 322 23.88 7.47 6.67
C ILE A 322 22.75 6.49 6.33
N GLY A 323 22.58 6.20 5.03
CA GLY A 323 21.52 5.35 4.49
C GLY A 323 21.66 3.90 4.93
N ASN A 324 20.51 3.24 5.07
CA ASN A 324 20.41 1.81 5.32
C ASN A 324 19.61 1.18 4.17
N TYR A 325 19.35 -0.13 4.21
CA TYR A 325 18.52 -0.77 3.19
C TYR A 325 17.10 -0.20 3.17
N TYR A 326 16.45 -0.13 4.34
CA TYR A 326 15.12 0.45 4.51
C TYR A 326 15.16 1.95 4.83
N PHE A 327 14.04 2.65 4.57
CA PHE A 327 13.87 4.05 4.95
C PHE A 327 13.86 4.20 6.48
N ARG A 328 14.37 5.32 6.99
CA ARG A 328 14.46 5.58 8.44
C ARG A 328 13.95 6.97 8.79
N ALA A 329 13.09 7.05 9.79
CA ALA A 329 12.58 8.32 10.32
C ALA A 329 13.48 8.88 11.44
N GLN A 330 13.90 10.14 11.31
CA GLN A 330 14.67 10.89 12.31
C GLN A 330 14.12 12.33 12.42
N ASN A 331 13.59 12.71 13.58
CA ASN A 331 13.14 14.08 13.91
C ASN A 331 12.37 14.79 12.77
N ASN A 332 11.22 14.23 12.36
CA ASN A 332 10.40 14.75 11.26
C ASN A 332 11.08 14.79 9.88
N THR A 333 12.16 14.03 9.71
CA THR A 333 12.82 13.79 8.43
C THR A 333 12.89 12.29 8.13
N ILE A 334 12.87 11.93 6.85
CA ILE A 334 13.03 10.55 6.40
C ILE A 334 14.35 10.44 5.63
N ILE A 335 15.22 9.56 6.08
CA ILE A 335 16.45 9.19 5.39
C ILE A 335 16.09 8.12 4.36
N TYR A 336 16.47 8.37 3.11
CA TYR A 336 16.20 7.46 2.00
C TYR A 336 16.84 6.09 2.22
N GLY A 337 16.09 5.03 1.94
CA GLY A 337 16.60 3.66 1.95
C GLY A 337 17.37 3.36 0.65
N LEU A 338 18.63 2.94 0.75
CA LEU A 338 19.45 2.55 -0.39
C LEU A 338 18.86 1.35 -1.15
N GLY A 339 17.99 0.56 -0.53
CA GLY A 339 17.29 -0.54 -1.18
C GLY A 339 16.21 -0.10 -2.17
N ALA A 340 15.72 1.14 -2.09
CA ALA A 340 14.75 1.68 -3.05
C ALA A 340 15.37 2.05 -4.41
N ILE A 341 16.70 2.07 -4.49
CA ILE A 341 17.45 2.38 -5.69
C ILE A 341 17.39 1.17 -6.62
N LYS A 342 16.78 1.33 -7.80
CA LYS A 342 16.47 0.21 -8.70
C LYS A 342 17.72 -0.53 -9.16
N GLY A 343 17.86 -1.77 -8.68
CA GLY A 343 18.99 -2.66 -9.00
C GLY A 343 20.17 -2.59 -8.03
N VAL A 344 19.99 -1.95 -6.87
CA VAL A 344 20.87 -2.13 -5.71
C VAL A 344 20.32 -3.28 -4.86
N GLY A 345 21.10 -4.35 -4.73
CA GLY A 345 20.69 -5.55 -3.99
C GLY A 345 20.83 -5.41 -2.47
N VAL A 346 20.07 -6.22 -1.73
CA VAL A 346 20.16 -6.33 -0.26
C VAL A 346 21.58 -6.65 0.19
N SER A 347 22.27 -7.55 -0.52
CA SER A 347 23.64 -7.96 -0.23
C SER A 347 24.63 -6.80 -0.35
N SER A 348 24.50 -5.98 -1.39
CA SER A 348 25.33 -4.81 -1.63
C SER A 348 25.20 -3.79 -0.50
N VAL A 349 23.96 -3.46 -0.10
CA VAL A 349 23.73 -2.49 1.00
C VAL A 349 24.21 -3.04 2.35
N LYS A 350 24.01 -4.34 2.62
CA LYS A 350 24.53 -4.97 3.85
C LYS A 350 26.05 -4.89 3.93
N ASP A 351 26.76 -5.02 2.81
CA ASP A 351 28.22 -4.89 2.77
C ASP A 351 28.66 -3.45 3.07
N ILE A 352 28.00 -2.45 2.46
CA ILE A 352 28.24 -1.02 2.75
C ILE A 352 28.07 -0.72 4.24
N VAL A 353 26.94 -1.13 4.83
CA VAL A 353 26.66 -0.89 6.25
C VAL A 353 27.65 -1.63 7.15
N LYS A 354 28.09 -2.83 6.77
CA LYS A 354 29.12 -3.58 7.50
C LYS A 354 30.45 -2.81 7.52
N GLN A 355 30.89 -2.27 6.38
CA GLN A 355 32.14 -1.52 6.32
C GLN A 355 32.07 -0.19 7.07
N LEU A 356 30.93 0.51 7.04
CA LEU A 356 30.72 1.72 7.84
C LEU A 356 30.86 1.48 9.34
N LYS A 357 30.37 0.33 9.83
CA LYS A 357 30.50 -0.04 11.25
C LYS A 357 31.94 -0.40 11.64
N LYS A 358 32.74 -0.89 10.68
CA LYS A 358 34.11 -1.34 10.92
C LYS A 358 35.11 -0.20 10.85
N ASP A 359 35.07 0.58 9.75
CA ASP A 359 36.12 1.53 9.40
C ASP A 359 35.61 3.00 9.35
N GLY A 360 34.37 3.25 9.78
CA GLY A 360 33.75 4.58 9.79
C GLY A 360 33.27 5.07 8.43
N LYS A 361 33.03 6.39 8.31
CA LYS A 361 32.49 7.02 7.09
C LYS A 361 33.45 6.90 5.91
N PHE A 362 32.89 6.71 4.71
CA PHE A 362 33.65 6.79 3.46
C PHE A 362 34.06 8.23 3.18
N GLN A 363 35.30 8.41 2.75
CA GLN A 363 35.85 9.74 2.44
C GLN A 363 35.73 10.11 0.96
N ASN A 364 35.92 9.14 0.06
CA ASN A 364 35.87 9.32 -1.38
C ASN A 364 35.50 8.02 -2.10
N ILE A 365 35.32 8.07 -3.43
CA ILE A 365 34.93 6.91 -4.22
C ILE A 365 36.01 5.80 -4.24
N PHE A 366 37.30 6.17 -4.17
CA PHE A 366 38.42 5.22 -4.08
C PHE A 366 38.37 4.43 -2.77
N ASP A 367 38.07 5.11 -1.67
CA ASP A 367 37.92 4.53 -0.34
C ASP A 367 36.73 3.58 -0.27
N LEU A 368 35.62 3.94 -0.91
CA LEU A 368 34.48 3.05 -1.08
C LEU A 368 34.87 1.78 -1.84
N CYS A 369 35.40 1.92 -3.06
CA CYS A 369 35.80 0.80 -3.90
C CYS A 369 36.84 -0.11 -3.21
N ALA A 370 37.78 0.47 -2.47
CA ALA A 370 38.83 -0.27 -1.78
C ALA A 370 38.36 -1.05 -0.55
N ARG A 371 37.30 -0.58 0.13
CA ARG A 371 36.75 -1.25 1.34
C ARG A 371 35.68 -2.29 1.02
N THR A 372 34.96 -2.13 -0.09
CA THR A 372 33.83 -3.00 -0.44
C THR A 372 34.25 -4.16 -1.34
N ASP A 373 33.57 -5.30 -1.20
CA ASP A 373 33.85 -6.47 -2.04
C ASP A 373 33.34 -6.24 -3.48
N SER A 374 34.24 -6.27 -4.47
CA SER A 374 33.90 -6.10 -5.88
C SER A 374 32.90 -7.15 -6.43
N LYS A 375 32.76 -8.31 -5.76
CA LYS A 375 31.74 -9.30 -6.12
C LYS A 375 30.33 -8.87 -5.68
N LYS A 376 30.23 -8.09 -4.61
CA LYS A 376 28.95 -7.62 -4.04
C LYS A 376 28.56 -6.23 -4.54
N LEU A 377 29.56 -5.38 -4.79
CA LEU A 377 29.41 -4.06 -5.41
C LEU A 377 30.06 -4.09 -6.79
N SER A 378 29.24 -4.45 -7.79
CA SER A 378 29.65 -4.36 -9.18
C SER A 378 29.67 -2.89 -9.64
N GLN A 379 30.42 -2.61 -10.71
CA GLN A 379 30.47 -1.29 -11.33
C GLN A 379 29.08 -0.71 -11.59
N ARG A 380 28.16 -1.52 -12.13
CA ARG A 380 26.76 -1.14 -12.40
C ARG A 380 26.01 -0.70 -11.14
N VAL A 381 26.29 -1.31 -9.99
CA VAL A 381 25.66 -0.92 -8.73
C VAL A 381 26.20 0.43 -8.27
N ILE A 382 27.50 0.69 -8.43
CA ILE A 382 28.11 1.97 -8.07
C ILE A 382 27.60 3.09 -8.99
N GLU A 383 27.51 2.86 -10.30
CA GLU A 383 26.91 3.80 -11.26
C GLU A 383 25.50 4.22 -10.82
N LYS A 384 24.67 3.24 -10.46
CA LYS A 384 23.30 3.50 -9.94
C LYS A 384 23.31 4.31 -8.64
N LEU A 385 24.23 4.03 -7.73
CA LEU A 385 24.39 4.82 -6.50
C LEU A 385 24.79 6.27 -6.82
N ILE A 386 25.61 6.49 -7.87
CA ILE A 386 25.99 7.84 -8.32
C ILE A 386 24.77 8.55 -8.92
N TYR A 387 24.06 7.91 -9.86
CA TYR A 387 22.86 8.49 -10.48
C TYR A 387 21.76 8.81 -9.45
N ALA A 388 21.61 7.97 -8.42
CA ALA A 388 20.68 8.21 -7.32
C ALA A 388 21.08 9.35 -6.37
N GLY A 389 22.30 9.89 -6.49
CA GLY A 389 22.83 10.91 -5.59
C GLY A 389 23.33 10.41 -4.25
N ALA A 390 23.51 9.09 -4.08
CA ALA A 390 23.98 8.50 -2.83
C ALA A 390 25.40 8.95 -2.43
N LEU A 391 26.19 9.40 -3.41
CA LEU A 391 27.59 9.82 -3.25
C LEU A 391 27.78 11.35 -3.27
N ASP A 392 26.69 12.13 -3.29
CA ASP A 392 26.74 13.60 -3.37
C ASP A 392 27.46 14.24 -2.18
N THR A 393 27.48 13.55 -1.03
CA THR A 393 28.20 14.01 0.17
C THR A 393 29.71 13.83 0.10
N LEU A 394 30.20 12.93 -0.77
CA LEU A 394 31.65 12.76 -1.00
C LEU A 394 32.16 13.81 -1.98
N GLN A 395 31.40 14.04 -3.05
CA GLN A 395 31.69 15.05 -4.06
C GLN A 395 30.38 15.50 -4.70
N LYS A 396 30.15 16.82 -4.76
CA LYS A 396 28.91 17.39 -5.28
C LYS A 396 28.71 17.15 -6.77
N ASN A 397 29.80 17.08 -7.53
CA ASN A 397 29.74 16.85 -8.96
C ASN A 397 29.69 15.35 -9.26
N ARG A 398 28.48 14.84 -9.54
CA ARG A 398 28.23 13.44 -9.91
C ARG A 398 28.97 13.02 -11.19
N PHE A 399 29.29 13.96 -12.09
CA PHE A 399 30.01 13.65 -13.33
C PHE A 399 31.44 13.20 -13.06
N ASN A 400 32.11 13.86 -12.13
CA ASN A 400 33.46 13.48 -11.73
C ASN A 400 33.47 12.07 -11.12
N HIS A 401 32.44 11.70 -10.34
CA HIS A 401 32.31 10.33 -9.81
C HIS A 401 32.20 9.27 -10.92
N ILE A 402 31.44 9.54 -11.98
CA ILE A 402 31.30 8.61 -13.12
C ILE A 402 32.63 8.48 -13.86
N GLN A 403 33.33 9.60 -14.07
CA GLN A 403 34.62 9.60 -14.76
C GLN A 403 35.73 8.91 -13.96
N ASP A 404 35.73 9.09 -12.63
CA ASP A 404 36.73 8.50 -11.74
C ASP A 404 36.46 7.03 -11.43
N LEU A 405 35.25 6.53 -11.69
CA LEU A 405 34.85 5.16 -11.33
C LEU A 405 35.75 4.06 -11.91
N PRO A 406 36.12 4.05 -13.21
CA PRO A 406 37.02 3.03 -13.75
C PRO A 406 38.39 3.04 -13.05
N ASN A 407 38.92 4.23 -12.75
CA ASN A 407 40.19 4.41 -12.05
C ASN A 407 40.10 3.91 -10.61
N ALA A 408 38.99 4.19 -9.92
CA ALA A 408 38.74 3.74 -8.55
C ALA A 408 38.62 2.22 -8.44
N ILE A 409 38.00 1.55 -9.42
CA ILE A 409 37.90 0.09 -9.47
C ILE A 409 39.28 -0.54 -9.71
N ASN A 410 40.06 0.03 -10.63
CA ASN A 410 41.42 -0.45 -10.89
C ASN A 410 42.33 -0.30 -9.67
N TYR A 411 42.23 0.83 -8.97
CA TYR A 411 42.91 1.06 -7.69
C TYR A 411 42.55 0.00 -6.64
N ALA A 412 41.25 -0.28 -6.47
CA ALA A 412 40.78 -1.28 -5.50
C ALA A 412 41.27 -2.70 -5.82
N ARG A 413 41.31 -3.07 -7.11
CA ARG A 413 41.86 -4.35 -7.56
C ARG A 413 43.35 -4.48 -7.24
N GLN A 414 44.14 -3.46 -7.58
CA GLN A 414 45.59 -3.42 -7.28
C GLN A 414 45.87 -3.50 -5.77
N LYS A 415 45.09 -2.78 -4.96
CA LYS A 415 45.22 -2.83 -3.51
C LYS A 415 44.96 -4.24 -2.98
N THR A 416 43.90 -4.89 -3.48
CA THR A 416 43.52 -6.25 -3.07
C THR A 416 44.61 -7.26 -3.43
N THR A 417 45.15 -7.19 -4.67
CA THR A 417 46.25 -8.06 -5.11
C THR A 417 47.50 -7.83 -4.26
N ASN A 418 47.88 -6.59 -3.98
CA ASN A 418 49.07 -6.27 -3.19
C ASN A 418 48.97 -6.82 -1.76
N THR A 419 47.79 -6.76 -1.12
CA THR A 419 47.55 -7.41 0.18
C THR A 419 47.60 -8.94 0.12
N LEU A 420 47.07 -9.57 -0.94
CA LEU A 420 47.07 -11.03 -1.09
C LEU A 420 48.47 -11.58 -1.31
N PHE A 421 49.26 -10.92 -2.15
CA PHE A 421 50.61 -11.35 -2.52
C PHE A 421 51.71 -10.83 -1.59
N LYS A 422 51.37 -10.06 -0.54
CA LYS A 422 52.32 -9.39 0.38
C LYS A 422 53.44 -8.64 -0.36
N GLN A 423 53.14 -8.11 -1.54
CA GLN A 423 54.11 -7.44 -2.40
C GLN A 423 54.01 -5.93 -2.16
N SER A 424 55.13 -5.32 -1.73
CA SER A 424 55.25 -3.88 -1.57
C SER A 424 55.45 -3.22 -2.93
N ASP A 425 54.47 -2.43 -3.36
CA ASP A 425 54.48 -1.76 -4.65
C ASP A 425 55.43 -0.54 -4.63
N MET A 426 56.44 -0.48 -5.49
CA MET A 426 57.39 0.66 -5.53
C MET A 426 56.70 1.98 -5.94
N PHE A 427 55.52 1.93 -6.56
CA PHE A 427 54.73 3.10 -6.98
C PHE A 427 53.63 3.50 -5.99
N HIS A 428 53.69 3.01 -4.75
CA HIS A 428 52.71 3.32 -3.70
C HIS A 428 52.55 4.84 -3.44
N SER A 429 53.57 5.65 -3.74
CA SER A 429 53.53 7.11 -3.62
C SER A 429 52.56 7.78 -4.62
N ILE A 430 52.45 7.27 -5.85
CA ILE A 430 51.55 7.78 -6.89
C ILE A 430 50.10 7.44 -6.53
N LEU A 431 49.86 6.23 -6.02
CA LEU A 431 48.55 5.77 -5.59
C LEU A 431 48.06 6.46 -4.30
N ASN A 432 48.96 6.82 -3.39
CA ASN A 432 48.60 7.67 -2.23
C ASN A 432 48.29 9.11 -2.62
N SER A 433 48.83 9.62 -3.73
CA SER A 433 48.48 10.95 -4.26
C SER A 433 47.03 11.00 -4.78
N LEU A 434 46.54 9.88 -5.34
CA LEU A 434 45.14 9.68 -5.76
C LEU A 434 44.19 9.60 -4.56
N GLN A 435 44.61 8.94 -3.48
CA GLN A 435 43.82 8.80 -2.26
C GLN A 435 43.66 10.12 -1.48
N LYS A 436 44.62 11.06 -1.63
CA LYS A 436 44.59 12.42 -1.05
C LYS A 436 43.68 13.42 -1.80
N GLY A 437 42.86 12.96 -2.76
CA GLY A 437 41.86 13.82 -3.40
C GLY A 437 42.44 14.85 -4.36
N LYS A 438 43.69 14.67 -4.85
CA LYS A 438 44.11 15.35 -6.08
C LYS A 438 43.38 14.69 -7.24
N THR A 439 42.25 15.27 -7.63
CA THR A 439 41.60 15.00 -8.91
C THR A 439 42.67 15.02 -10.01
N LEU A 440 42.89 13.89 -10.68
CA LEU A 440 43.74 13.83 -11.86
C LEU A 440 43.16 14.64 -13.03
N CYS A 441 41.87 14.94 -12.98
CA CYS A 441 41.17 15.65 -14.03
C CYS A 441 41.21 17.15 -13.77
N LYS A 442 42.17 17.84 -14.43
CA LYS A 442 41.86 19.14 -15.04
C LYS A 442 40.56 18.94 -15.83
N GLU A 443 39.57 19.79 -15.65
CA GLU A 443 38.30 19.74 -16.38
C GLU A 443 38.57 19.44 -17.86
N PRO A 444 38.16 18.28 -18.39
CA PRO A 444 38.20 18.09 -19.82
C PRO A 444 37.09 18.96 -20.40
N ASN A 445 37.46 20.14 -20.89
CA ASN A 445 36.60 21.10 -21.60
C ASN A 445 35.84 20.54 -22.82
N ASN A 446 35.94 19.23 -23.12
CA ASN A 446 35.50 18.65 -24.38
C ASN A 446 34.55 17.45 -24.28
N PHE A 447 34.04 17.07 -23.11
CA PHE A 447 32.93 16.12 -23.09
C PHE A 447 31.60 16.88 -23.21
N LYS A 448 30.98 16.84 -24.39
CA LYS A 448 29.57 17.25 -24.56
C LYS A 448 28.72 16.28 -23.74
N PHE A 449 28.45 16.65 -22.51
CA PHE A 449 27.69 15.84 -21.59
C PHE A 449 26.22 15.81 -22.01
N ASP A 450 25.68 14.62 -22.23
CA ASP A 450 24.25 14.46 -22.46
C ASP A 450 23.51 14.54 -21.12
N TYR A 451 23.19 15.78 -20.74
CA TYR A 451 22.40 16.07 -19.56
C TYR A 451 21.03 15.38 -19.59
N PHE A 452 20.49 15.11 -20.78
CA PHE A 452 19.22 14.42 -20.93
C PHE A 452 19.35 12.95 -20.54
N HIS A 453 20.37 12.26 -21.05
CA HIS A 453 20.69 10.88 -20.66
C HIS A 453 20.93 10.75 -19.14
N PHE A 454 21.58 11.74 -18.52
CA PHE A 454 21.78 11.73 -17.07
C PHE A 454 20.46 11.78 -16.28
N LEU A 455 19.56 12.67 -16.68
CA LEU A 455 18.24 12.76 -16.06
C LEU A 455 17.42 11.48 -16.30
N GLU A 456 17.52 10.88 -17.49
CA GLU A 456 16.89 9.59 -17.79
C GLU A 456 17.41 8.49 -16.88
N GLU A 457 18.72 8.38 -16.67
CA GLU A 457 19.30 7.39 -15.76
C GLU A 457 18.91 7.66 -14.30
N GLU A 458 18.85 8.92 -13.87
CA GLU A 458 18.32 9.29 -12.55
C GLU A 458 16.88 8.80 -12.36
N LYS A 459 16.00 9.04 -13.35
CA LYS A 459 14.63 8.54 -13.34
C LYS A 459 14.57 7.02 -13.40
N ASN A 460 15.42 6.36 -14.18
CA ASN A 460 15.48 4.89 -14.26
C ASN A 460 15.82 4.26 -12.91
N VAL A 461 16.63 4.95 -12.12
CA VAL A 461 17.13 4.48 -10.84
C VAL A 461 16.21 4.81 -9.66
N LEU A 462 15.68 6.04 -9.60
CA LEU A 462 14.84 6.54 -8.49
C LEU A 462 13.33 6.45 -8.79
N GLY A 463 12.95 6.35 -10.05
CA GLY A 463 11.56 6.43 -10.54
C GLY A 463 11.06 7.85 -10.79
N PHE A 464 11.83 8.89 -10.41
CA PHE A 464 11.49 10.30 -10.60
C PHE A 464 12.77 11.12 -10.79
N TYR A 465 12.62 12.35 -11.30
CA TYR A 465 13.72 13.29 -11.45
C TYR A 465 13.99 14.02 -10.13
N LEU A 466 15.20 13.87 -9.60
CA LEU A 466 15.64 14.47 -8.34
C LEU A 466 16.41 15.78 -8.59
N SER A 467 17.27 15.81 -9.61
CA SER A 467 18.17 16.93 -9.88
C SER A 467 17.49 18.09 -10.61
N ALA A 468 16.77 17.79 -11.69
CA ALA A 468 16.02 18.76 -12.49
C ALA A 468 14.98 18.05 -13.35
N HIS A 469 13.90 18.74 -13.73
CA HIS A 469 12.95 18.18 -14.69
C HIS A 469 13.46 18.39 -16.13
N PRO A 470 13.35 17.42 -17.06
CA PRO A 470 13.86 17.57 -18.43
C PRO A 470 13.30 18.79 -19.18
N ILE A 471 12.04 19.14 -18.89
CA ILE A 471 11.33 20.31 -19.43
C ILE A 471 12.00 21.63 -19.02
N GLN A 472 12.78 21.65 -17.94
CA GLN A 472 13.39 22.87 -17.40
C GLN A 472 14.30 23.58 -18.42
N LYS A 473 14.95 22.83 -19.32
CA LYS A 473 15.75 23.37 -20.41
C LYS A 473 14.92 24.19 -21.42
N TYR A 474 13.64 23.86 -21.57
CA TYR A 474 12.72 24.47 -22.54
C TYR A 474 11.67 25.36 -21.85
N LEU A 475 11.80 25.61 -20.55
CA LEU A 475 10.76 26.34 -19.79
C LEU A 475 10.49 27.73 -20.35
N GLU A 476 11.52 28.47 -20.74
CA GLU A 476 11.36 29.82 -21.29
C GLU A 476 10.52 29.80 -22.58
N GLU A 477 10.86 28.92 -23.52
CA GLU A 477 10.09 28.73 -24.77
C GLU A 477 8.65 28.27 -24.49
N LEU A 478 8.47 27.29 -23.58
CA LEU A 478 7.15 26.74 -23.26
C LEU A 478 6.25 27.73 -22.50
N LEU A 479 6.82 28.66 -21.73
CA LEU A 479 6.07 29.73 -21.06
C LEU A 479 5.42 30.67 -22.08
N HIS A 480 6.07 30.93 -23.21
CA HIS A 480 5.50 31.73 -24.30
C HIS A 480 4.26 31.06 -24.93
N TYR A 481 4.23 29.73 -25.05
CA TYR A 481 3.11 29.01 -25.65
C TYR A 481 1.99 28.64 -24.67
N SER A 482 2.32 28.44 -23.39
CA SER A 482 1.36 28.04 -22.34
C SER A 482 0.62 29.21 -21.67
N GLY A 483 1.00 30.45 -22.00
CA GLY A 483 0.49 31.64 -21.30
C GLY A 483 0.80 31.64 -19.80
N GLY A 484 1.88 30.95 -19.39
CA GLY A 484 2.29 30.85 -17.98
C GLY A 484 1.44 29.90 -17.12
N THR A 485 0.61 29.04 -17.71
CA THR A 485 -0.22 28.10 -16.95
C THR A 485 0.53 26.80 -16.61
N PHE A 486 0.65 26.46 -15.33
CA PHE A 486 1.19 25.17 -14.90
C PHE A 486 0.08 24.16 -14.60
N LEU A 487 0.40 22.86 -14.68
CA LEU A 487 -0.52 21.77 -14.33
C LEU A 487 -1.17 21.91 -12.94
N LYS A 488 -0.41 22.44 -11.97
CA LYS A 488 -0.89 22.71 -10.60
C LYS A 488 -1.98 23.79 -10.53
N ASP A 489 -2.04 24.68 -11.51
CA ASP A 489 -2.97 25.82 -11.56
C ASP A 489 -4.30 25.46 -12.27
N ILE A 490 -4.39 24.24 -12.82
CA ILE A 490 -5.61 23.74 -13.46
C ILE A 490 -6.56 23.20 -12.40
N VAL A 491 -7.55 24.03 -12.04
CA VAL A 491 -8.68 23.61 -11.22
C VAL A 491 -9.79 23.07 -12.12
N SER A 492 -10.37 21.94 -11.74
CA SER A 492 -11.43 21.20 -12.48
C SER A 492 -12.79 21.93 -12.57
N SER A 493 -12.88 23.20 -12.15
CA SER A 493 -14.14 23.92 -11.94
C SER A 493 -14.61 24.75 -13.14
N LEU A 494 -13.89 24.78 -14.26
CA LEU A 494 -14.22 25.63 -15.42
C LEU A 494 -14.64 24.75 -16.61
N LYS A 495 -15.93 24.41 -16.69
CA LYS A 495 -16.50 23.77 -17.89
C LYS A 495 -16.52 24.80 -19.04
N GLY A 496 -15.95 24.44 -20.20
CA GLY A 496 -16.04 25.22 -21.44
C GLY A 496 -14.84 26.10 -21.78
N GLN A 497 -13.73 26.06 -21.03
CA GLN A 497 -12.49 26.76 -21.41
C GLN A 497 -11.46 25.79 -22.02
N ASN A 498 -10.93 26.15 -23.18
CA ASN A 498 -9.78 25.45 -23.77
C ASN A 498 -8.49 25.98 -23.10
N LYS A 499 -7.72 25.09 -22.46
CA LYS A 499 -6.41 25.41 -21.89
C LYS A 499 -5.34 24.54 -22.56
N THR A 500 -4.25 25.17 -22.97
CA THR A 500 -3.08 24.48 -23.53
C THR A 500 -2.07 24.27 -22.41
N VAL A 501 -1.65 23.02 -22.19
CA VAL A 501 -0.60 22.68 -21.22
C VAL A 501 0.49 21.86 -21.89
N PHE A 502 1.72 22.11 -21.46
CA PHE A 502 2.90 21.38 -21.89
C PHE A 502 3.42 20.55 -20.73
N GLY A 503 3.84 19.33 -21.05
CA GLY A 503 4.26 18.34 -20.08
C GLY A 503 4.99 17.21 -20.76
N MET A 504 5.46 16.25 -19.96
CA MET A 504 6.12 15.05 -20.48
C MET A 504 5.11 13.92 -20.52
N VAL A 505 5.02 13.23 -21.66
CA VAL A 505 4.17 12.05 -21.80
C VAL A 505 4.79 10.91 -20.98
N SER A 506 4.05 10.41 -19.98
CA SER A 506 4.54 9.35 -19.08
C SER A 506 4.09 7.95 -19.48
N ALA A 507 2.95 7.82 -20.16
CA ALA A 507 2.40 6.54 -20.60
C ALA A 507 1.50 6.72 -21.84
N ILE A 508 1.51 5.72 -22.72
CA ILE A 508 0.58 5.59 -23.84
C ILE A 508 -0.47 4.56 -23.42
N LYS A 509 -1.74 4.94 -23.45
CA LYS A 509 -2.85 4.03 -23.16
C LYS A 509 -3.46 3.62 -24.50
N THR A 510 -3.13 2.42 -24.97
CA THR A 510 -3.68 1.80 -26.18
C THR A 510 -5.01 1.12 -25.91
#